data_AF-A0A2A2H0B3-F1
#
_entry.id   AF-A0A2A2H0B3-F1
#
_cell.length_a   1.000
_cell.length_b   1.000
_cell.length_c   1.000
_cell.angle_alpha   90.00
_cell.angle_beta   90.00
_cell.angle_gamma   90.00
#
_symmetry.space_group_name_H-M   'P 1'
#
loop_
_entity.id
_entity.type
_entity.pdbx_description
1 polymer ?
#
loop_
_entity_poly.entity_id
_entity_poly.type
_entity_poly.pdbx_seq_one_letter_code
_entity_poly.pdbx_strand_id
1 'polypeptide(L)'
;MKPSRLNYCQYLMISQINYTLTNFADHTQDMSHDAINRYLRNDHVTGSALWAQVRDDIKLSPDGYIVFDDTVLDKNFSHHIELVRRQYSGNAHQVIKGIGVVNCVYVNPSTEQFWLIDFRIYHPDGDGKSKLEHVEDMLKNVVRHKCLPFAAVLMDTWYATKTRVSQSLKKKYKFKNKKKSGCSYFVRLSMH
;
A
#
# COMPACT_ATOMS: atom_id res chain seq x y z
N MET A 1 -3.13 31.05 -0.30
CA MET A 1 -4.20 30.04 -0.47
C MET A 1 -3.94 28.83 0.43
N LYS A 2 -4.98 28.14 0.95
CA LYS A 2 -4.77 26.89 1.71
C LYS A 2 -4.62 25.71 0.73
N PRO A 3 -3.58 24.88 0.83
CA PRO A 3 -3.44 23.69 -0.01
C PRO A 3 -4.61 22.73 0.20
N SER A 4 -5.04 22.08 -0.88
CA SER A 4 -6.05 21.02 -0.87
C SER A 4 -5.40 19.68 -1.27
N ARG A 5 -6.09 18.58 -0.97
CA ARG A 5 -5.64 17.24 -1.39
C ARG A 5 -5.53 17.13 -2.91
N LEU A 6 -6.50 17.71 -3.63
CA LEU A 6 -6.50 17.71 -5.09
C LEU A 6 -5.25 18.41 -5.65
N ASN A 7 -4.89 19.57 -5.10
CA ASN A 7 -3.71 20.32 -5.55
C ASN A 7 -2.43 19.51 -5.34
N TYR A 8 -2.30 18.84 -4.20
CA TYR A 8 -1.14 18.02 -3.91
C TYR A 8 -1.08 16.76 -4.79
N CYS A 9 -2.21 16.07 -5.00
CA CYS A 9 -2.28 14.94 -5.93
C CYS A 9 -1.90 15.34 -7.36
N GLN A 10 -2.43 16.46 -7.87
CA GLN A 10 -2.07 16.98 -9.19
C GLN A 10 -0.58 17.28 -9.30
N TYR A 11 0.01 17.90 -8.27
CA TYR A 11 1.45 18.13 -8.22
C TYR A 11 2.26 16.83 -8.28
N LEU A 12 1.87 15.80 -7.52
CA LEU A 12 2.54 14.50 -7.55
C LEU A 12 2.41 13.80 -8.91
N MET A 13 1.30 13.99 -9.63
CA MET A 13 1.08 13.41 -10.96
C MET A 13 1.89 14.11 -12.05
N ILE A 14 2.10 15.42 -11.91
CA ILE A 14 2.79 16.25 -12.92
C ILE A 14 4.30 16.28 -12.68
N SER A 15 4.74 16.24 -11.42
CA SER A 15 6.16 16.27 -11.06
C SER A 15 6.83 14.95 -11.40
N GLN A 16 7.92 14.99 -12.16
CA GLN A 16 8.62 13.78 -12.60
C GLN A 16 9.95 13.55 -11.87
N ILE A 17 10.55 14.61 -11.32
CA ILE A 17 11.95 14.58 -10.85
C ILE A 17 12.10 15.10 -9.41
N ASN A 18 11.38 16.17 -9.05
CA ASN A 18 11.52 16.83 -7.76
C ASN A 18 10.18 16.87 -7.02
N TYR A 19 10.12 16.20 -5.86
CA TYR A 19 8.93 16.11 -5.02
C TYR A 19 9.07 16.91 -3.72
N THR A 20 10.03 17.84 -3.67
CA THR A 20 10.20 18.71 -2.48
C THR A 20 9.04 19.68 -2.34
N LEU A 21 8.78 20.10 -1.10
CA LEU A 21 7.73 21.07 -0.79
C LEU A 21 8.06 22.45 -1.36
N THR A 22 9.36 22.77 -1.49
CA THR A 22 9.82 24.03 -2.08
C THR A 22 9.50 24.03 -3.57
N ASN A 23 9.81 22.92 -4.26
CA ASN A 23 9.42 22.76 -5.65
C ASN A 23 7.90 22.83 -5.84
N PHE A 24 7.10 22.32 -4.91
CA PHE A 24 5.64 22.47 -4.99
C PHE A 24 5.21 23.94 -4.84
N ALA A 25 5.79 24.67 -3.89
CA ALA A 25 5.53 26.08 -3.70
C ALA A 25 5.91 26.90 -4.96
N ASP A 26 7.08 26.64 -5.55
CA ASP A 26 7.56 27.36 -6.74
C ASP A 26 6.66 27.17 -7.96
N HIS A 27 5.94 26.05 -8.05
CA HIS A 27 5.03 25.72 -9.14
C HIS A 27 3.55 26.03 -8.83
N THR A 28 3.28 26.74 -7.72
CA THR A 28 1.93 27.23 -7.38
C THR A 28 1.98 28.72 -7.05
N GLN A 29 1.29 29.54 -7.84
CA GLN A 29 1.40 31.00 -7.77
C GLN A 29 1.01 31.62 -6.40
N ASP A 30 0.27 30.90 -5.54
CA ASP A 30 -0.32 31.44 -4.30
C ASP A 30 -0.11 30.59 -3.03
N MET A 31 0.83 29.65 -3.02
CA MET A 31 1.07 28.77 -1.86
C MET A 31 2.52 28.82 -1.37
N SER A 32 2.70 29.16 -0.10
CA SER A 32 4.02 29.06 0.53
C SER A 32 4.33 27.62 0.94
N HIS A 33 5.61 27.27 0.91
CA HIS A 33 6.14 26.01 1.46
C HIS A 33 5.60 25.73 2.88
N ASP A 34 5.50 26.75 3.74
CA ASP A 34 5.02 26.59 5.11
C ASP A 34 3.53 26.28 5.21
N ALA A 35 2.72 26.79 4.27
CA ALA A 35 1.32 26.41 4.17
C ALA A 35 1.17 24.94 3.77
N ILE A 36 2.00 24.49 2.82
CA ILE A 36 2.07 23.09 2.36
C ILE A 36 2.54 22.17 3.50
N ASN A 37 3.60 22.54 4.22
CA ASN A 37 4.13 21.76 5.33
C ASN A 37 3.08 21.62 6.45
N ARG A 38 2.37 22.71 6.80
CA ARG A 38 1.26 22.65 7.76
C ARG A 38 0.10 21.79 7.26
N TYR A 39 -0.23 21.86 5.97
CA TYR A 39 -1.25 21.00 5.38
C TYR A 39 -0.87 19.52 5.54
N LEU A 40 0.34 19.12 5.11
CA LEU A 40 0.79 17.73 5.14
C LEU A 40 0.94 17.17 6.56
N ARG A 41 1.26 18.00 7.55
CA ARG A 41 1.29 17.58 8.96
C ARG A 41 -0.09 17.20 9.51
N ASN A 42 -1.15 17.81 8.97
CA ASN A 42 -2.52 17.61 9.43
C ASN A 42 -3.32 16.68 8.52
N ASP A 43 -2.83 16.40 7.30
CA ASP A 43 -3.51 15.51 6.37
C ASP A 43 -3.21 14.05 6.73
N HIS A 44 -4.26 13.32 7.13
CA HIS A 44 -4.18 11.91 7.46
C HIS A 44 -4.91 11.09 6.41
N VAL A 45 -4.13 10.51 5.49
CA VAL A 45 -4.65 9.53 4.52
C VAL A 45 -4.67 8.16 5.19
N THR A 46 -5.88 7.63 5.40
CA THR A 46 -6.09 6.31 6.02
C THR A 46 -6.49 5.29 4.95
N GLY A 47 -6.35 3.99 5.27
CA GLY A 47 -6.88 2.92 4.42
C GLY A 47 -8.39 3.01 4.19
N SER A 48 -9.17 3.58 5.12
CA SER A 48 -10.60 3.83 4.95
C SER A 48 -10.88 4.98 3.96
N ALA A 49 -10.07 6.05 4.00
CA ALA A 49 -10.18 7.13 3.03
C ALA A 49 -9.86 6.63 1.62
N LEU A 50 -8.84 5.77 1.46
CA LEU A 50 -8.55 5.10 0.19
C LEU A 50 -9.74 4.25 -0.27
N TRP A 51 -10.27 3.40 0.61
CA TRP A 51 -11.42 2.54 0.29
C TRP A 51 -12.63 3.35 -0.21
N ALA A 52 -12.91 4.49 0.42
CA ALA A 52 -14.02 5.36 0.03
C ALA A 52 -13.86 5.95 -1.39
N GLN A 53 -12.62 6.12 -1.87
CA GLN A 53 -12.36 6.63 -3.22
C GLN A 53 -12.45 5.53 -4.28
N VAL A 54 -12.04 4.31 -3.96
CA VAL A 54 -11.87 3.25 -4.96
C VAL A 54 -13.06 2.32 -5.10
N ARG A 55 -13.89 2.16 -4.04
CA ARG A 55 -14.92 1.11 -3.96
C ARG A 55 -15.90 1.09 -5.14
N ASP A 56 -16.24 2.26 -5.68
CA ASP A 56 -17.26 2.42 -6.72
C ASP A 56 -16.67 2.15 -8.13
N ASP A 57 -15.33 2.15 -8.26
CA ASP A 57 -14.61 1.89 -9.51
C ASP A 57 -14.17 0.42 -9.67
N ILE A 58 -14.29 -0.40 -8.61
CA ILE A 58 -13.79 -1.77 -8.63
C ILE A 58 -14.70 -2.65 -9.50
N LYS A 59 -14.12 -3.27 -10.52
CA LYS A 59 -14.81 -4.31 -11.27
C LYS A 59 -14.66 -5.64 -10.56
N LEU A 60 -15.71 -6.04 -9.86
CA LEU A 60 -15.75 -7.29 -9.10
C LEU A 60 -15.81 -8.51 -10.03
N SER A 61 -15.20 -9.61 -9.59
CA SER A 61 -15.25 -10.91 -10.25
C SER A 61 -15.32 -12.03 -9.20
N PRO A 62 -16.13 -13.09 -9.41
CA PRO A 62 -16.09 -14.29 -8.57
C PRO A 62 -14.69 -14.93 -8.53
N ASP A 63 -13.93 -14.79 -9.62
CA ASP A 63 -12.56 -15.31 -9.77
C ASP A 63 -11.49 -14.31 -9.32
N GLY A 64 -11.89 -13.20 -8.68
CA GLY A 64 -10.98 -12.17 -8.20
C GLY A 64 -9.90 -12.72 -7.25
N TYR A 65 -8.79 -11.99 -7.16
CA TYR A 65 -7.70 -12.30 -6.24
C TYR A 65 -7.46 -11.16 -5.25
N ILE A 66 -7.14 -11.52 -4.01
CA ILE A 66 -6.59 -10.58 -3.03
C ILE A 66 -5.09 -10.79 -2.97
N VAL A 67 -4.32 -9.74 -3.25
CA VAL A 67 -2.86 -9.79 -3.28
C VAL A 67 -2.30 -8.94 -2.15
N PHE A 68 -1.43 -9.54 -1.34
CA PHE A 68 -0.64 -8.83 -0.36
C PHE A 68 0.80 -8.66 -0.83
N ASP A 69 1.29 -7.43 -0.72
CA ASP A 69 2.65 -7.04 -1.08
C ASP A 69 3.24 -6.15 0.00
N ASP A 70 4.56 -6.22 0.22
CA ASP A 70 5.23 -5.30 1.11
C ASP A 70 6.36 -4.55 0.43
N THR A 71 6.28 -3.23 0.52
CA THR A 71 7.27 -2.32 -0.05
C THR A 71 7.96 -1.60 1.09
N VAL A 72 9.26 -1.37 0.95
CA VAL A 72 10.02 -0.51 1.86
C VAL A 72 10.35 0.77 1.10
N LEU A 73 9.72 1.87 1.51
CA LEU A 73 10.00 3.20 0.98
C LEU A 73 11.36 3.64 1.53
N ASP A 74 12.36 3.66 0.66
CA ASP A 74 13.72 4.07 1.00
C ASP A 74 13.72 5.52 1.52
N LYS A 75 14.31 5.70 2.71
CA LYS A 75 14.53 6.99 3.35
C LYS A 75 15.94 7.06 3.94
N ASN A 76 16.94 6.55 3.22
CA ASN A 76 18.34 6.48 3.64
C ASN A 76 18.91 7.85 4.10
N PHE A 77 18.46 8.95 3.51
CA PHE A 77 18.90 10.32 3.87
C PHE A 77 18.12 10.96 5.03
N SER A 78 17.13 10.28 5.60
CA SER A 78 16.31 10.85 6.67
C SER A 78 16.88 10.52 8.05
N HIS A 79 17.19 11.54 8.84
CA HIS A 79 17.70 11.38 10.21
C HIS A 79 16.61 11.57 11.28
N HIS A 80 15.46 12.16 10.93
CA HIS A 80 14.43 12.64 11.88
C HIS A 80 13.00 12.16 11.61
N ILE A 81 12.80 11.02 10.92
CA ILE A 81 11.46 10.47 10.70
C ILE A 81 11.27 9.26 11.62
N GLU A 82 10.39 9.40 12.62
CA GLU A 82 10.11 8.39 13.67
C GLU A 82 9.72 7.00 13.13
N LEU A 83 9.05 6.97 11.96
CA LEU A 83 8.64 5.73 11.30
C LEU A 83 9.77 4.96 10.61
N VAL A 84 10.91 5.61 10.38
CA VAL A 84 12.00 5.05 9.57
C VAL A 84 12.79 4.05 10.39
N ARG A 85 12.86 2.82 9.87
CA ARG A 85 13.56 1.71 10.52
C ARG A 85 14.39 0.92 9.51
N ARG A 86 15.37 0.18 10.01
CA ARG A 86 16.19 -0.73 9.20
C ARG A 86 15.37 -1.98 8.89
N GLN A 87 15.15 -2.25 7.60
CA GLN A 87 14.36 -3.39 7.13
C GLN A 87 15.11 -4.09 6.01
N TYR A 88 15.06 -5.42 6.00
CA TYR A 88 15.56 -6.17 4.86
C TYR A 88 14.67 -5.90 3.65
N SER A 89 15.26 -5.38 2.57
CA SER A 89 14.60 -5.23 1.28
C SER A 89 14.98 -6.42 0.41
N GLY A 90 13.97 -7.19 -0.01
CA GLY A 90 14.17 -8.28 -0.96
C GLY A 90 14.65 -7.79 -2.32
N ASN A 91 14.26 -6.58 -2.73
CA ASN A 91 14.67 -5.98 -4.00
C ASN A 91 16.14 -5.53 -3.99
N ALA A 92 16.58 -4.90 -2.89
CA ALA A 92 17.96 -4.42 -2.76
C ALA A 92 18.91 -5.49 -2.19
N HIS A 93 18.41 -6.66 -1.82
CA HIS A 93 19.12 -7.73 -1.11
C HIS A 93 19.90 -7.29 0.14
N GLN A 94 19.53 -6.16 0.73
CA GLN A 94 20.24 -5.55 1.85
C GLN A 94 19.27 -4.93 2.84
N VAL A 95 19.78 -4.63 4.04
CA VAL A 95 19.03 -3.89 5.07
C VAL A 95 19.05 -2.40 4.71
N ILE A 96 17.93 -1.89 4.22
CA ILE A 96 17.74 -0.47 3.90
C ILE A 96 17.03 0.25 5.03
N LYS A 97 17.28 1.56 5.15
CA LYS A 97 16.59 2.42 6.12
C LYS A 97 15.36 3.00 5.43
N GLY A 98 14.17 2.63 5.88
CA GLY A 98 12.94 3.03 5.21
C GLY A 98 11.66 2.81 6.00
N ILE A 99 10.54 3.22 5.40
CA ILE A 99 9.19 3.04 5.94
C ILE A 99 8.58 1.80 5.28
N GLY A 100 8.16 0.84 6.09
CA GLY A 100 7.52 -0.38 5.58
C GLY A 100 6.05 -0.10 5.32
N VAL A 101 5.55 -0.53 4.17
CA VAL A 101 4.13 -0.45 3.83
C VAL A 101 3.67 -1.82 3.38
N VAL A 102 2.53 -2.28 3.92
CA VAL A 102 1.85 -3.49 3.47
C VAL A 102 0.65 -3.06 2.65
N ASN A 103 0.62 -3.48 1.39
CA ASN A 103 -0.43 -3.18 0.43
C ASN A 103 -1.41 -4.35 0.32
N CYS A 104 -2.70 -4.04 0.15
CA CYS A 104 -3.76 -5.00 -0.15
C CYS A 104 -4.42 -4.60 -1.48
N VAL A 105 -4.29 -5.46 -2.48
CA VAL A 105 -4.72 -5.19 -3.86
C VAL A 105 -5.80 -6.18 -4.27
N TYR A 106 -6.89 -5.69 -4.86
CA TYR A 106 -7.88 -6.51 -5.54
C TYR A 106 -7.49 -6.64 -7.02
N VAL A 107 -7.51 -7.86 -7.57
CA VAL A 107 -7.22 -8.13 -8.98
C VAL A 107 -8.41 -8.84 -9.61
N ASN A 108 -8.87 -8.32 -10.74
CA ASN A 108 -9.83 -9.00 -11.60
C ASN A 108 -9.07 -9.66 -12.75
N PRO A 109 -8.94 -11.00 -12.77
CA PRO A 109 -8.17 -11.70 -13.80
C PRO A 109 -8.86 -11.72 -15.17
N SER A 110 -10.17 -11.46 -15.24
CA SER A 110 -10.90 -11.46 -16.51
C SER A 110 -10.68 -10.16 -17.28
N THR A 111 -10.57 -9.04 -16.58
CA THR A 111 -10.39 -7.70 -17.20
C THR A 111 -8.96 -7.20 -17.15
N GLU A 112 -8.07 -7.97 -16.53
CA GLU A 112 -6.69 -7.58 -16.30
C GLU A 112 -6.46 -6.34 -15.42
N GLN A 113 -7.46 -5.97 -14.60
CA GLN A 113 -7.45 -4.73 -13.83
C GLN A 113 -7.19 -4.98 -12.34
N PHE A 114 -6.59 -3.99 -11.67
CA PHE A 114 -6.29 -4.07 -10.25
C PHE A 114 -6.55 -2.74 -9.52
N TRP A 115 -6.85 -2.84 -8.23
CA TRP A 115 -7.18 -1.71 -7.36
C TRP A 115 -6.51 -1.87 -6.00
N LEU A 116 -5.82 -0.84 -5.52
CA LEU A 116 -5.34 -0.79 -4.15
C LEU A 116 -6.54 -0.53 -3.22
N ILE A 117 -6.88 -1.50 -2.39
CA ILE A 117 -8.09 -1.45 -1.56
C ILE A 117 -7.80 -1.18 -0.09
N ASP A 118 -6.56 -1.36 0.35
CA ASP A 118 -6.11 -1.07 1.71
C ASP A 118 -4.58 -0.93 1.72
N PHE A 119 -4.06 -0.21 2.71
CA PHE A 119 -2.63 -0.18 3.01
C PHE A 119 -2.41 0.01 4.51
N ARG A 120 -1.28 -0.48 5.02
CA ARG A 120 -0.86 -0.29 6.42
C ARG A 120 0.60 0.12 6.48
N ILE A 121 0.88 1.14 7.26
CA ILE A 121 2.25 1.54 7.58
C ILE A 121 2.73 0.62 8.70
N TYR A 122 3.86 -0.04 8.49
CA TYR A 122 4.45 -0.91 9.49
C TYR A 122 5.11 -0.08 10.59
N HIS A 123 4.46 -0.01 11.74
CA HIS A 123 4.89 0.79 12.90
C HIS A 123 4.66 0.07 14.24
N PRO A 124 5.40 -1.02 14.52
CA PRO A 124 5.21 -1.82 15.72
C PRO A 124 5.45 -1.05 17.03
N ASP A 125 6.22 0.04 17.01
CA ASP A 125 6.45 0.85 18.22
C ASP A 125 5.22 1.69 18.59
N GLY A 126 4.34 1.98 17.63
CA GLY A 126 3.11 2.73 17.87
C GLY A 126 1.87 1.85 17.96
N ASP A 127 1.69 0.87 17.06
CA ASP A 127 0.51 0.00 17.06
C ASP A 127 0.75 -1.41 17.61
N GLY A 128 1.99 -1.78 17.91
CA GLY A 128 2.35 -3.10 18.41
C GLY A 128 2.24 -4.23 17.40
N LYS A 129 1.93 -3.94 16.12
CA LYS A 129 1.58 -4.97 15.13
C LYS A 129 2.73 -5.32 14.21
N SER A 130 2.84 -6.62 13.96
CA SER A 130 3.66 -7.17 12.89
C SER A 130 3.00 -6.96 11.52
N LYS A 131 3.80 -7.02 10.44
CA LYS A 131 3.27 -7.04 9.06
C LYS A 131 2.25 -8.17 8.84
N LEU A 132 2.41 -9.30 9.53
CA LEU A 132 1.49 -10.44 9.43
C LEU A 132 0.13 -10.15 10.06
N GLU A 133 0.11 -9.48 11.21
CA GLU A 133 -1.14 -9.06 11.86
C GLU A 133 -1.87 -8.03 11.01
N HIS A 134 -1.14 -7.12 10.34
CA HIS A 134 -1.75 -6.24 9.34
C HIS A 134 -2.40 -6.99 8.19
N VAL A 135 -1.72 -8.00 7.63
CA VAL A 135 -2.30 -8.85 6.56
C VAL A 135 -3.58 -9.53 7.05
N GLU A 136 -3.57 -10.09 8.25
CA GLU A 136 -4.75 -10.75 8.81
C GLU A 136 -5.92 -9.78 9.04
N ASP A 137 -5.65 -8.60 9.61
CA ASP A 137 -6.66 -7.57 9.85
C ASP A 137 -7.25 -7.05 8.53
N MET A 138 -6.40 -6.78 7.53
CA MET A 138 -6.84 -6.37 6.21
C MET A 138 -7.69 -7.45 5.54
N LEU A 139 -7.31 -8.73 5.65
CA LEU A 139 -8.10 -9.83 5.08
C LEU A 139 -9.45 -10.00 5.79
N LYS A 140 -9.49 -9.88 7.12
CA LYS A 140 -10.75 -9.86 7.88
C LYS A 140 -11.63 -8.70 7.43
N ASN A 141 -11.06 -7.52 7.21
CA ASN A 141 -11.77 -6.35 6.72
C ASN A 141 -12.36 -6.59 5.32
N VAL A 142 -11.59 -7.20 4.41
CA VAL A 142 -12.07 -7.58 3.07
C VAL A 142 -13.26 -8.52 3.15
N VAL A 143 -13.21 -9.53 4.02
CA VAL A 143 -14.26 -10.56 4.12
C VAL A 143 -15.51 -10.06 4.86
N ARG A 144 -15.34 -9.31 5.96
CA ARG A 144 -16.44 -8.97 6.88
C ARG A 144 -17.09 -7.62 6.61
N HIS A 145 -16.32 -6.66 6.10
CA HIS A 145 -16.80 -5.29 5.93
C HIS A 145 -16.91 -4.88 4.47
N LYS A 146 -15.91 -5.22 3.65
CA LYS A 146 -15.95 -4.93 2.20
C LYS A 146 -16.75 -5.98 1.42
N CYS A 147 -16.89 -7.19 1.97
CA CYS A 147 -17.64 -8.31 1.40
C CYS A 147 -17.29 -8.61 -0.07
N LEU A 148 -16.00 -8.50 -0.44
CA LEU A 148 -15.57 -8.66 -1.82
C LEU A 148 -15.61 -10.14 -2.26
N PRO A 149 -16.03 -10.46 -3.50
CA PRO A 149 -15.88 -11.78 -4.08
C PRO A 149 -14.43 -12.01 -4.52
N PHE A 150 -13.85 -13.13 -4.11
CA PHE A 150 -12.52 -13.57 -4.56
C PHE A 150 -12.35 -15.08 -4.37
N ALA A 151 -11.55 -15.69 -5.25
CA ALA A 151 -11.30 -17.13 -5.27
C ALA A 151 -10.06 -17.53 -4.44
N ALA A 152 -9.06 -16.65 -4.36
CA ALA A 152 -7.80 -16.95 -3.67
C ALA A 152 -7.08 -15.70 -3.14
N VAL A 153 -6.19 -15.93 -2.18
CA VAL A 153 -5.26 -14.94 -1.64
C VAL A 153 -3.85 -15.27 -2.12
N LEU A 154 -3.17 -14.27 -2.68
CA LEU A 154 -1.80 -14.35 -3.17
C LEU A 154 -0.88 -13.54 -2.25
N MET A 155 0.23 -14.12 -1.83
CA MET A 155 1.22 -13.44 -1.00
C MET A 155 2.62 -13.98 -1.25
N ASP A 156 3.62 -13.22 -0.83
CA ASP A 156 5.00 -13.67 -0.93
C ASP A 156 5.28 -14.92 -0.09
N THR A 157 6.26 -15.70 -0.55
CA THR A 157 6.64 -16.96 0.11
C THR A 157 7.11 -16.71 1.56
N TRP A 158 7.68 -15.54 1.82
CA TRP A 158 8.06 -15.13 3.18
C TRP A 158 6.84 -15.02 4.10
N TYR A 159 5.71 -14.50 3.61
CA TYR A 159 4.46 -14.49 4.37
C TYR A 159 3.93 -15.91 4.54
N ALA A 160 3.93 -16.73 3.49
CA ALA A 160 3.38 -18.08 3.55
C ALA A 160 4.10 -19.00 4.56
N THR A 161 5.41 -18.84 4.73
CA THR A 161 6.19 -19.64 5.70
C THR A 161 5.97 -19.18 7.15
N LYS A 162 5.61 -17.92 7.37
CA LYS A 162 5.36 -17.36 8.70
C LYS A 162 3.88 -17.20 9.06
N THR A 163 2.96 -17.49 8.14
CA THR A 163 1.56 -17.06 8.29
C THR A 163 0.80 -17.88 9.33
N ARG A 164 0.47 -17.19 10.42
CA ARG A 164 -0.54 -17.58 11.42
C ARG A 164 -1.97 -17.21 11.02
N VAL A 165 -2.24 -16.94 9.73
CA VAL A 165 -3.60 -16.63 9.26
C VAL A 165 -4.56 -17.68 9.82
N SER A 166 -5.62 -17.19 10.48
CA SER A 166 -6.58 -18.05 11.18
C SER A 166 -7.00 -19.25 10.33
N GLN A 167 -7.03 -20.44 10.93
CA GLN A 167 -7.36 -21.69 10.25
C GLN A 167 -8.71 -21.63 9.52
N SER A 168 -9.66 -20.82 10.03
CA SER A 168 -10.95 -20.57 9.39
C SER A 168 -10.82 -19.91 8.02
N LEU A 169 -9.93 -18.92 7.87
CA LEU A 169 -9.66 -18.27 6.59
C LEU A 169 -8.91 -19.20 5.63
N LYS A 170 -7.96 -20.00 6.13
CA LYS A 170 -7.24 -21.00 5.33
C LYS A 170 -8.14 -22.13 4.81
N LYS A 171 -9.19 -22.50 5.56
CA LYS A 171 -10.20 -23.47 5.09
C LYS A 171 -11.10 -22.89 4.00
N LYS A 172 -11.42 -21.60 4.07
CA LYS A 172 -12.37 -20.93 3.16
C LYS A 172 -11.71 -20.47 1.86
N TYR A 173 -10.45 -20.05 1.89
CA TYR A 173 -9.76 -19.47 0.75
C TYR A 173 -8.43 -20.16 0.46
N LYS A 174 -8.12 -20.34 -0.82
CA LYS A 174 -6.84 -20.89 -1.26
C LYS A 174 -5.75 -19.84 -1.09
N PHE A 175 -4.67 -20.18 -0.39
CA PHE A 175 -3.46 -19.37 -0.30
C PHE A 175 -2.42 -19.89 -1.29
N LYS A 176 -1.93 -19.03 -2.16
CA LYS A 176 -0.87 -19.39 -3.12
C LYS A 176 0.34 -18.47 -2.94
N ASN A 177 1.53 -19.07 -3.00
CA ASN A 177 2.77 -18.32 -3.09
C ASN A 177 2.87 -17.61 -4.43
N LYS A 178 3.44 -16.41 -4.43
CA LYS A 178 3.84 -15.66 -5.64
C LYS A 178 4.92 -16.33 -6.51
N LYS A 179 5.15 -17.65 -6.44
CA LYS A 179 6.03 -18.30 -7.43
C LYS A 179 5.45 -18.03 -8.83
N LYS A 180 6.33 -17.73 -9.80
CA LYS A 180 6.13 -17.43 -11.24
C LYS A 180 5.12 -18.38 -11.93
N SER A 181 3.88 -18.38 -11.48
CA SER A 181 2.74 -18.81 -12.26
C SER A 181 2.60 -17.75 -13.34
N GLY A 182 2.45 -18.16 -14.59
CA GLY A 182 2.48 -17.31 -15.80
C GLY A 182 1.38 -16.24 -15.90
N CYS A 183 0.93 -15.68 -14.77
CA CYS A 183 0.14 -14.47 -14.68
C CYS A 183 1.02 -13.27 -15.04
N SER A 184 0.85 -12.76 -16.27
CA SER A 184 1.48 -11.54 -16.79
C SER A 184 1.36 -10.31 -15.85
N TYR A 185 0.36 -10.32 -14.97
CA TYR A 185 0.07 -9.31 -13.94
C TYR A 185 1.23 -8.93 -13.01
N PHE A 186 2.14 -9.87 -12.74
CA PHE A 186 3.19 -9.66 -11.75
C PHE A 186 4.32 -8.75 -12.23
N VAL A 187 4.59 -8.69 -13.54
CA VAL A 187 5.66 -7.84 -14.07
C VAL A 187 5.32 -6.36 -13.86
N ARG A 188 4.03 -6.00 -13.82
CA ARG A 188 3.59 -4.60 -13.73
C ARG A 188 3.56 -4.04 -12.30
N LEU A 189 3.38 -4.88 -11.27
CA LEU A 189 3.32 -4.47 -9.86
C LEU A 189 4.70 -4.44 -9.18
N SER A 190 5.70 -5.18 -9.70
CA SER A 190 7.06 -5.19 -9.15
C SER A 190 8.03 -4.21 -9.84
N MET A 191 7.61 -3.49 -10.88
CA MET A 191 8.47 -2.56 -11.64
C MET A 191 8.35 -1.09 -11.22
N HIS A 192 7.58 -0.75 -10.17
CA HIS A 192 7.49 0.62 -9.63
C HIS A 192 7.75 0.62 -8.13
#